data_AF-A0A662V5Z6-F1
#
_entry.id   AF-A0A662V5Z6-F1
#
_cell.length_a   1.000
_cell.length_b   1.000
_cell.length_c   1.000
_cell.angle_alpha   90.00
_cell.angle_beta   90.00
_cell.angle_gamma   90.00
#
_symmetry.space_group_name_H-M   'P 1'
#
loop_
_entity.id
_entity.type
_entity.pdbx_description
1 polymer ?
#
loop_
_entity_poly.entity_id
_entity_poly.type
_entity_poly.pdbx_seq_one_letter_code
_entity_poly.pdbx_strand_id
1 'polypeptide(L)' 'MGETIRLLRLRILRMVPVKTRLLIQTWHIIEKYHVYEADALQIVSAKHIGAHKLYTGNKQVYEIALKEGINSIYLT' A
#
# COMPACT_ATOMS: atom_id res chain seq x y z
N MET A 1 -2.30 18.83 0.24
CA MET A 1 -0.88 18.97 0.66
C MET A 1 -0.70 19.51 2.08
N GLY A 2 -1.39 20.59 2.51
CA GLY A 2 -1.23 21.15 3.86
C GLY A 2 -1.45 20.16 5.01
N GLU A 3 -2.49 19.32 4.91
CA GLU A 3 -2.77 18.28 5.91
C GLU A 3 -1.64 17.26 6.01
N THR A 4 -1.15 16.74 4.89
CA THR A 4 -0.02 15.80 4.84
C THR A 4 1.22 16.37 5.53
N ILE A 5 1.58 17.63 5.26
CA ILE A 5 2.70 18.31 5.91
C ILE A 5 2.46 18.47 7.41
N ARG A 6 1.23 18.80 7.82
CA ARG A 6 0.84 18.88 9.24
C ARG A 6 1.03 17.55 9.95
N LEU A 7 0.54 16.45 9.38
CA LEU A 7 0.68 15.10 9.95
C LEU A 7 2.14 14.63 10.02
N LEU A 8 2.96 15.01 9.03
CA LEU A 8 4.41 14.76 9.05
C LEU A 8 5.11 15.53 10.17
N ARG A 9 4.79 16.82 10.34
CA ARG A 9 5.33 17.65 11.43
C ARG A 9 4.95 17.12 12.81
N LEU A 10 3.71 16.62 12.94
CA LEU A 10 3.21 15.98 14.16
C LEU A 10 3.76 14.56 14.38
N ARG A 11 4.54 14.02 13.43
CA ARG A 11 5.15 12.67 13.47
C ARG A 11 4.13 11.52 13.57
N ILE A 12 2.89 11.75 13.14
CA ILE A 12 1.82 10.75 13.11
C ILE A 12 1.64 10.11 11.73
N LEU A 13 2.24 10.70 10.69
CA LEU A 13 2.34 10.10 9.36
C LEU A 13 3.80 9.72 9.06
N ARG A 14 4.01 8.52 8.52
CA ARG A 14 5.30 8.09 7.95
C ARG A 14 5.17 8.06 6.43
N MET A 15 6.03 8.79 5.73
CA MET A 15 6.13 8.66 4.26
C MET A 15 6.98 7.45 3.89
N VAL A 16 6.49 6.66 2.93
CA VAL A 16 7.24 5.55 2.32
C VAL A 16 7.71 6.02 0.94
N PRO A 17 9.02 6.27 0.74
CA PRO A 17 9.52 6.75 -0.54
C PRO A 17 9.48 5.62 -1.58
N VAL A 18 8.97 5.93 -2.77
CA VAL A 18 8.91 4.98 -3.89
C VAL A 18 10.29 4.82 -4.51
N LYS A 19 11.04 3.81 -4.05
CA LYS A 19 12.35 3.45 -4.60
C LYS A 19 12.19 2.46 -5.75
N THR A 20 13.15 2.42 -6.68
CA THR A 20 13.18 1.46 -7.80
C THR A 20 12.95 0.02 -7.35
N ARG A 21 13.47 -0.38 -6.18
CA ARG A 21 13.23 -1.71 -5.61
C ARG A 21 11.74 -2.00 -5.37
N LEU A 22 10.97 -1.03 -4.86
CA LEU A 22 9.53 -1.18 -4.66
C LEU A 22 8.82 -1.31 -6.01
N LEU A 23 9.19 -0.49 -6.99
CA LEU A 23 8.61 -0.56 -8.33
C LEU A 23 8.84 -1.93 -8.99
N ILE A 24 10.05 -2.49 -8.86
CA ILE A 24 10.35 -3.85 -9.35
C ILE A 24 9.49 -4.90 -8.64
N GLN A 25 9.31 -4.77 -7.31
CA GLN A 25 8.45 -5.69 -6.55
C GLN A 25 6.97 -5.57 -6.92
N THR A 26 6.52 -4.39 -7.34
CA THR A 26 5.15 -4.14 -7.80
C THR A 26 4.80 -4.97 -9.04
N TRP A 27 5.76 -5.23 -9.94
CA TRP A 27 5.50 -6.02 -11.16
C TRP A 27 4.88 -7.38 -10.88
N HIS A 28 5.37 -8.08 -9.84
CA HIS A 28 4.82 -9.38 -9.47
C HIS A 28 3.33 -9.32 -9.12
N ILE A 29 2.89 -8.26 -8.44
CA ILE A 29 1.49 -8.08 -8.05
C ILE A 29 0.63 -7.69 -9.27
N ILE A 30 1.15 -6.82 -10.15
CA ILE A 30 0.45 -6.40 -11.37
C ILE A 30 0.19 -7.62 -12.27
N GLU A 31 1.22 -8.42 -12.54
CA GLU A 31 1.11 -9.58 -13.45
C GLU A 31 0.21 -10.67 -12.86
N LYS A 32 0.35 -10.95 -11.57
CA LYS A 32 -0.39 -12.04 -10.90
C LYS A 32 -1.88 -11.75 -10.74
N TYR A 33 -2.25 -10.49 -10.49
CA TYR A 33 -3.63 -10.12 -10.13
C TYR A 33 -4.31 -9.17 -11.12
N HIS A 34 -3.61 -8.76 -12.19
CA HIS A 34 -4.10 -7.82 -13.21
C HIS A 34 -4.72 -6.57 -12.59
N VAL A 35 -3.99 -5.95 -11.67
CA VAL A 35 -4.41 -4.77 -10.91
C VAL A 35 -3.59 -3.55 -11.32
N TYR A 36 -4.16 -2.36 -11.16
CA TYR A 36 -3.50 -1.10 -11.51
C TYR A 36 -2.20 -0.88 -10.72
N GLU A 37 -1.25 -0.18 -11.32
CA GLU A 37 0.11 -0.03 -10.80
C GLU A 37 0.13 0.66 -9.43
N ALA A 38 -0.72 1.65 -9.21
CA ALA A 38 -0.81 2.36 -7.93
C ALA A 38 -1.36 1.46 -6.80
N ASP A 39 -2.34 0.62 -7.12
CA ASP A 39 -2.95 -0.34 -6.18
C ASP A 39 -1.94 -1.43 -5.80
N ALA A 40 -1.22 -1.97 -6.79
CA ALA A 40 -0.14 -2.90 -6.54
C ALA A 40 0.98 -2.28 -5.68
N LEU A 41 1.37 -1.03 -5.98
CA LEU A 41 2.40 -0.32 -5.24
C LEU A 41 1.98 -0.05 -3.78
N GLN A 42 0.70 0.22 -3.55
CA GLN A 42 0.15 0.37 -2.21
C GLN A 42 0.33 -0.91 -1.37
N ILE A 43 0.01 -2.07 -1.95
CA ILE A 43 0.15 -3.38 -1.31
C ILE A 43 1.63 -3.69 -1.02
N VAL A 44 2.50 -3.51 -2.02
CA VAL A 44 3.94 -3.74 -1.88
C VAL A 44 4.57 -2.81 -0.84
N SER A 45 4.15 -1.54 -0.79
CA SER A 45 4.63 -0.59 0.22
C SER A 45 4.24 -0.99 1.63
N ALA A 46 3.00 -1.47 1.83
CA ALA A 46 2.53 -1.97 3.12
C ALA A 46 3.30 -3.23 3.56
N LYS A 47 3.57 -4.15 2.63
CA LYS A 47 4.40 -5.33 2.89
C LYS A 47 5.84 -4.94 3.25
N HIS A 48 6.42 -4.00 2.50
CA HIS A 48 7.80 -3.57 2.68
C HIS A 48 8.07 -2.97 4.07
N ILE A 49 7.13 -2.19 4.59
CA ILE A 49 7.27 -1.57 5.92
C ILE A 49 6.76 -2.46 7.06
N GLY A 50 6.28 -3.67 6.76
CA GLY A 50 5.69 -4.57 7.75
C GLY A 50 4.44 -3.97 8.40
N ALA A 51 3.57 -3.34 7.61
CA ALA A 51 2.36 -2.70 8.12
C ALA A 51 1.50 -3.70 8.89
N HIS A 52 1.06 -3.30 10.10
CA HIS A 52 0.18 -4.16 10.90
C HIS A 52 -1.19 -4.37 10.24
N LYS A 53 -1.72 -3.33 9.57
CA LYS A 53 -2.99 -3.34 8.83
C LYS A 53 -2.91 -2.41 7.61
N LEU A 54 -3.55 -2.81 6.50
CA LEU A 54 -3.83 -1.99 5.33
C LEU A 54 -5.31 -1.56 5.34
N TYR A 55 -5.57 -0.26 5.22
CA TYR A 55 -6.94 0.27 5.09
C TYR A 55 -7.17 0.68 3.65
N THR A 56 -8.29 0.26 3.06
CA THR A 56 -8.62 0.61 1.69
C THR A 56 -10.12 0.65 1.45
N GLY A 57 -10.58 1.60 0.63
CA GLY A 57 -11.94 1.62 0.09
C GLY A 57 -12.07 0.86 -1.24
N ASN A 58 -10.99 0.25 -1.73
CA ASN A 58 -10.99 -0.58 -2.94
C ASN A 58 -11.04 -2.06 -2.55
N LYS A 59 -12.13 -2.74 -2.95
CA LYS A 59 -12.37 -4.16 -2.63
C LYS A 59 -11.30 -5.08 -3.24
N GLN A 60 -10.86 -4.79 -4.46
CA GLN A 60 -9.83 -5.58 -5.13
C GLN A 60 -8.49 -5.48 -4.37
N VAL A 61 -8.11 -4.29 -3.91
CA VAL A 61 -6.90 -4.09 -3.09
C VAL A 61 -6.98 -4.84 -1.77
N TYR A 62 -8.14 -4.79 -1.11
CA TYR A 62 -8.37 -5.53 0.15
C TYR A 62 -8.16 -7.03 -0.04
N GLU A 63 -8.76 -7.62 -1.08
CA GLU A 63 -8.67 -9.05 -1.35
C GLU A 63 -7.24 -9.48 -1.71
N ILE A 64 -6.53 -8.69 -2.52
CA ILE A 64 -5.13 -8.99 -2.89
C ILE A 64 -4.22 -8.86 -1.67
N ALA A 65 -4.41 -7.84 -0.82
CA ALA A 65 -3.61 -7.66 0.39
C ALA A 65 -3.71 -8.89 1.33
N LEU A 66 -4.91 -9.43 1.52
CA LEU A 66 -5.12 -10.66 2.30
C LEU A 66 -4.41 -11.87 1.68
N LYS A 67 -4.50 -12.04 0.35
CA LYS A 67 -3.81 -13.12 -0.38
C LYS A 67 -2.29 -13.02 -0.29
N GLU A 68 -1.76 -11.80 -0.16
CA GLU A 68 -0.34 -11.51 -0.01
C GLU A 68 0.17 -11.54 1.45
N GLY A 69 -0.70 -11.92 2.40
CA GLY A 69 -0.37 -12.09 3.81
C GLY A 69 -0.40 -10.80 4.63
N ILE A 70 -1.03 -9.74 4.12
CA ILE A 70 -1.17 -8.46 4.81
C ILE A 70 -2.57 -8.39 5.41
N ASN A 71 -2.67 -8.17 6.72
CA ASN A 71 -3.97 -7.89 7.33
C ASN A 71 -4.58 -6.64 6.69
N SER A 72 -5.81 -6.71 6.21
CA SER A 72 -6.48 -5.60 5.54
C SER A 72 -7.87 -5.34 6.12
N ILE A 73 -8.33 -4.09 6.05
CA ILE A 73 -9.70 -3.68 6.39
C ILE A 73 -10.28 -2.95 5.18
N TYR A 74 -11.43 -3.43 4.71
CA TYR A 74 -12.23 -2.77 3.69
C TYR A 74 -13.13 -1.70 4.34
N LEU A 75 -13.03 -0.47 3.86
CA LEU A 75 -13.83 0.67 4.33
C LEU A 75 -14.93 0.97 3.31
N THR A 76 -16.20 0.81 3.74
CA THR A 76 -17.42 1.11 2.96
C THR A 76 -17.93 2.50 3.23
#